data_AF-A0A444PWZ4-F1
#
_entry.id   AF-A0A444PWZ4-F1
#
_cell.length_a   1.000
_cell.length_b   1.000
_cell.length_c   1.000
_cell.angle_alpha   90.00
_cell.angle_beta   90.00
_cell.angle_gamma   90.00
#
_symmetry.space_group_name_H-M   'P 1'
#
loop_
_entity.id
_entity.type
_entity.pdbx_description
1 polymer ?
#
loop_
_entity_poly.entity_id
_entity_poly.type
_entity_poly.pdbx_seq_one_letter_code
_entity_poly.pdbx_strand_id
1 'polypeptide(L)'
;MTTSRGIAEQSTHHRPPLKLARGRLVAVALIGSLGIAACSSTPPCDPAVTSAPVPQEGVLFGVNLDWGRETLAEYADASGSAPAVAVSFSDFPFASTDRENVLAAADQVASVGGTLLLTLEPVDGLEAVTDDALDELSDVLGEANAAGAPSSSASRTR
;
A
#
# COMPACT_ATOMS: atom_id res chain seq x y z
N MET A 1 6.92 -0.07 66.81
CA MET A 1 7.81 -1.03 67.50
C MET A 1 7.20 -2.42 67.40
N THR A 2 7.73 -3.25 66.50
CA THR A 2 7.89 -4.71 66.63
C THR A 2 8.59 -5.20 65.37
N THR A 3 9.77 -5.77 65.60
CA THR A 3 10.74 -6.29 64.64
C THR A 3 10.35 -7.70 64.22
N SER A 4 10.52 -8.06 62.94
CA SER A 4 10.80 -9.45 62.59
C SER A 4 11.69 -9.52 61.35
N ARG A 5 12.94 -9.94 61.58
CA ARG A 5 13.93 -10.37 60.59
C ARG A 5 13.61 -11.82 60.21
N GLY A 6 13.51 -12.11 58.91
CA GLY A 6 13.49 -13.45 58.36
C GLY A 6 14.67 -13.63 57.41
N ILE A 7 15.58 -14.52 57.79
CA ILE A 7 16.79 -14.91 57.07
C ILE A 7 16.42 -16.05 56.11
N ALA A 8 16.88 -15.99 54.85
CA ALA A 8 17.02 -17.18 54.01
C ALA A 8 18.06 -16.93 52.90
N GLU A 9 19.32 -17.24 53.22
CA GLU A 9 20.32 -17.67 52.25
C GLU A 9 19.79 -18.92 51.51
N GLN A 10 19.79 -18.90 50.18
CA GLN A 10 19.57 -20.10 49.38
C GLN A 10 20.74 -20.34 48.41
N SER A 11 21.46 -21.40 48.74
CA SER A 11 21.85 -22.49 47.84
C SER A 11 22.81 -22.20 46.68
N THR A 12 24.09 -22.38 47.01
CA THR A 12 25.12 -22.88 46.09
C THR A 12 24.85 -24.36 45.77
N HIS A 13 24.58 -24.71 44.51
CA HIS A 13 24.61 -26.11 44.06
C HIS A 13 25.23 -26.25 42.67
N HIS A 14 26.52 -26.63 42.69
CA HIS A 14 27.13 -27.72 41.94
C HIS A 14 26.75 -27.91 40.45
N ARG A 15 27.63 -27.44 39.56
CA ARG A 15 27.69 -27.88 38.15
C ARG A 15 28.41 -29.24 38.06
N PRO A 16 27.86 -30.26 37.37
CA PRO A 16 28.57 -31.52 37.14
C PRO A 16 29.61 -31.39 36.00
N PRO A 17 30.67 -32.22 35.99
CA PRO A 17 31.71 -32.18 34.96
C PRO A 17 31.23 -32.82 33.64
N LEU A 18 31.44 -32.12 32.52
CA LEU A 18 31.26 -32.68 31.18
C LEU A 18 32.28 -33.81 30.95
N LYS A 19 31.77 -35.03 30.78
CA LYS A 19 32.56 -36.18 30.34
C LYS A 19 32.85 -36.05 28.84
N LEU A 20 34.15 -36.05 28.53
CA LEU A 20 34.71 -36.14 27.19
C LEU A 20 34.38 -37.53 26.60
N ALA A 21 33.57 -37.59 25.54
CA ALA A 21 33.36 -38.80 24.76
C ALA A 21 33.79 -38.56 23.30
N ARG A 22 34.85 -39.26 22.92
CA ARG A 22 35.39 -39.38 21.56
C ARG A 22 34.39 -40.11 20.67
N GLY A 23 34.17 -39.61 19.45
CA GLY A 23 33.46 -40.35 18.42
C GLY A 23 33.46 -39.61 17.09
N ARG A 24 34.42 -39.93 16.23
CA ARG A 24 34.51 -39.45 14.84
C ARG A 24 33.33 -39.99 14.02
N LEU A 25 32.62 -39.12 13.32
CA LEU A 25 32.26 -39.40 11.93
C LEU A 25 32.10 -38.07 11.18
N VAL A 26 33.04 -37.88 10.26
CA VAL A 26 33.07 -36.82 9.27
C VAL A 26 32.03 -37.16 8.21
N ALA A 27 31.04 -36.31 8.03
CA ALA A 27 30.24 -36.23 6.82
C ALA A 27 30.15 -34.75 6.44
N VAL A 28 31.23 -34.24 5.83
CA VAL A 28 31.20 -32.92 5.18
C VAL A 28 30.42 -33.11 3.88
N ALA A 29 29.15 -32.74 3.90
CA ALA A 29 28.34 -32.61 2.71
C ALA A 29 28.95 -31.49 1.86
N LEU A 30 29.55 -31.85 0.73
CA LEU A 30 29.89 -30.93 -0.35
C LEU A 30 28.57 -30.41 -0.95
N ILE A 31 28.02 -29.35 -0.36
CA ILE A 31 27.01 -28.52 -1.01
C ILE A 31 27.77 -27.69 -2.04
N GLY A 32 27.99 -28.29 -3.21
CA GLY A 32 28.51 -27.61 -4.38
C GLY A 32 27.58 -26.46 -4.74
N SER A 33 28.17 -25.28 -4.80
CA SER A 33 27.58 -23.99 -5.13
C SER A 33 26.63 -24.07 -6.33
N LEU A 34 25.33 -24.13 -6.07
CA LEU A 34 24.34 -23.71 -7.05
C LEU A 34 24.48 -22.19 -7.15
N GLY A 35 25.22 -21.75 -8.16
CA GLY A 35 25.30 -20.35 -8.54
C GLY A 35 23.90 -19.79 -8.66
N ILE A 36 23.65 -18.72 -7.90
CA ILE A 36 22.40 -17.98 -7.86
C ILE A 36 22.19 -17.39 -9.26
N ALA A 37 21.46 -18.09 -10.11
CA ALA A 37 20.85 -17.53 -11.30
C ALA A 37 19.44 -17.05 -10.95
N ALA A 38 19.36 -16.12 -10.00
CA ALA A 38 18.16 -15.29 -9.87
C ALA A 38 18.35 -14.10 -10.80
N CYS A 39 18.19 -14.35 -12.10
CA CYS A 39 17.73 -13.28 -12.98
C CYS A 39 16.36 -12.90 -12.44
N SER A 40 16.27 -11.82 -11.67
CA SER A 40 15.02 -11.14 -11.43
C SER A 40 14.58 -10.54 -12.76
N SER A 41 14.14 -11.39 -13.70
CA SER A 41 13.32 -10.93 -14.80
C SER A 41 11.96 -10.66 -14.18
N THR A 42 11.79 -9.47 -13.63
CA THR A 42 10.46 -8.95 -13.37
C THR A 42 9.70 -9.11 -14.68
N PRO A 43 8.62 -9.90 -14.74
CA PRO A 43 7.84 -10.00 -15.96
C PRO A 43 7.45 -8.57 -16.37
N PRO A 44 7.50 -8.24 -17.68
CA PRO A 44 7.07 -6.93 -18.12
C PRO A 44 5.65 -6.69 -17.60
N CYS A 45 5.49 -5.63 -16.81
CA CYS A 45 4.18 -5.14 -16.44
C CYS A 45 3.61 -4.53 -17.71
N ASP A 46 2.79 -5.29 -18.45
CA ASP A 46 1.94 -4.71 -19.49
C ASP A 46 0.80 -3.99 -18.76
N PRO A 47 0.80 -2.65 -18.69
CA PRO A 47 -0.31 -1.94 -18.07
C PRO A 47 -1.57 -2.31 -18.85
N ALA A 48 -2.58 -2.82 -18.14
CA ALA A 48 -3.90 -2.96 -18.71
C ALA A 48 -4.42 -1.54 -19.00
N VAL A 49 -4.23 -1.09 -20.25
CA VAL A 49 -4.80 0.17 -20.71
C VAL A 49 -6.29 -0.06 -20.85
N THR A 50 -7.02 0.20 -19.78
CA THR A 50 -8.45 0.43 -19.89
C THR A 50 -8.62 1.79 -20.55
N SER A 51 -9.14 1.79 -21.78
CA SER A 51 -9.50 3.01 -22.45
C SER A 51 -10.67 3.62 -21.68
N ALA A 52 -10.38 4.56 -20.77
CA ALA A 52 -11.40 5.50 -20.32
C ALA A 52 -12.03 6.08 -21.59
N PRO A 53 -13.35 5.96 -21.81
CA PRO A 53 -13.96 6.35 -23.06
C PRO A 53 -13.92 7.87 -23.20
N VAL A 54 -12.82 8.39 -23.75
CA VAL A 54 -12.71 9.77 -24.17
C VAL A 54 -13.49 9.90 -25.48
N PRO A 55 -14.57 10.68 -25.52
CA PRO A 55 -15.38 10.81 -26.72
C PRO A 55 -14.58 11.52 -27.81
N GLN A 56 -14.80 11.11 -29.07
CA GLN A 56 -14.14 11.73 -30.24
C GLN A 56 -14.57 13.19 -30.45
N GLU A 57 -15.73 13.57 -29.89
CA GLU A 57 -16.30 14.90 -29.95
C GLU A 57 -16.89 15.28 -28.58
N GLY A 58 -16.94 16.58 -28.27
CA GLY A 58 -17.45 17.07 -26.99
C GLY A 58 -16.39 17.22 -25.91
N VAL A 59 -16.82 17.31 -24.66
CA VAL A 59 -15.95 17.47 -23.48
C VAL A 59 -16.39 16.55 -22.36
N LEU A 60 -15.43 16.05 -21.57
CA LEU A 60 -15.71 15.36 -20.32
C LEU A 60 -15.82 16.39 -19.20
N PHE A 61 -16.89 16.31 -18.43
CA PHE A 61 -17.08 17.13 -17.23
C PHE A 61 -16.67 16.35 -16.00
N GLY A 62 -15.81 16.97 -15.18
CA GLY A 62 -15.40 16.45 -13.89
C GLY A 62 -15.88 17.34 -12.74
N VAL A 63 -15.94 16.75 -11.55
CA VAL A 63 -16.35 17.43 -10.32
C VAL A 63 -15.33 17.23 -9.21
N ASN A 64 -15.21 18.23 -8.36
CA ASN A 64 -14.57 18.11 -7.06
C ASN A 64 -15.65 18.32 -6.00
N LEU A 65 -16.12 17.23 -5.39
CA LEU A 65 -17.20 17.25 -4.41
C LEU A 65 -16.66 17.54 -3.02
N ASP A 66 -17.55 18.03 -2.15
CA ASP A 66 -17.35 17.89 -0.72
C ASP A 66 -17.83 16.49 -0.30
N TRP A 67 -16.90 15.53 -0.32
CA TRP A 67 -17.17 14.10 -0.08
C TRP A 67 -17.81 13.81 1.29
N GLY A 68 -17.68 14.73 2.26
CA GLY A 68 -18.34 14.62 3.56
C GLY A 68 -19.80 15.06 3.57
N ARG A 69 -20.29 15.63 2.46
CA ARG A 69 -21.63 16.24 2.36
C ARG A 69 -22.50 15.65 1.26
N GLU A 70 -21.89 15.19 0.17
CA GLU A 70 -22.60 14.70 -1.01
C GLU A 70 -21.83 13.53 -1.62
N THR A 71 -22.55 12.44 -1.87
CA THR A 71 -22.05 11.28 -2.61
C THR A 71 -22.16 11.51 -4.12
N LEU A 72 -21.39 10.76 -4.92
CA LEU A 72 -21.51 10.84 -6.39
C LEU A 72 -22.90 10.45 -6.91
N ALA A 73 -23.58 9.53 -6.21
CA ALA A 73 -24.94 9.14 -6.55
C ALA A 73 -25.93 10.29 -6.31
N GLU A 74 -25.84 10.98 -5.17
CA GLU A 74 -26.68 12.14 -4.86
C GLU A 74 -26.44 13.29 -5.85
N TYR A 75 -25.17 13.56 -6.20
CA TYR A 75 -24.83 14.52 -7.23
C TYR A 75 -25.46 14.14 -8.58
N ALA A 76 -25.37 12.87 -8.99
CA ALA A 76 -25.90 12.39 -10.26
C ALA A 76 -27.43 12.49 -10.31
N ASP A 77 -28.12 12.15 -9.22
CA ASP A 77 -29.57 12.27 -9.09
C ASP A 77 -30.02 13.74 -9.14
N ALA A 78 -29.29 14.65 -8.48
CA ALA A 78 -29.61 16.07 -8.46
C ALA A 78 -29.34 16.78 -9.79
N SER A 79 -28.25 16.43 -10.47
CA SER A 79 -27.84 17.04 -11.75
C SER A 79 -28.44 16.36 -12.99
N GLY A 80 -28.96 15.14 -12.84
CA GLY A 80 -29.46 14.31 -13.93
C GLY A 80 -28.37 13.65 -14.77
N SER A 81 -27.10 13.69 -14.36
CA SER A 81 -25.97 13.06 -15.04
C SER A 81 -24.82 12.75 -14.08
N ALA A 82 -24.22 11.57 -14.20
CA ALA A 82 -22.98 11.26 -13.49
C ALA A 82 -21.80 12.06 -14.09
N PRO A 83 -20.84 12.50 -13.27
CA PRO A 83 -19.64 13.13 -13.78
C PRO A 83 -18.74 12.08 -14.43
N ALA A 84 -18.04 12.47 -15.49
CA ALA A 84 -17.07 11.59 -16.14
C ALA A 84 -15.81 11.39 -15.29
N VAL A 85 -15.46 12.40 -14.48
CA VAL A 85 -14.29 12.40 -13.60
C VAL A 85 -14.69 12.92 -12.22
N ALA A 86 -14.27 12.25 -11.15
CA ALA A 86 -14.36 12.79 -9.80
C ALA A 86 -12.95 12.99 -9.23
N VAL A 87 -12.73 14.11 -8.56
CA VAL A 87 -11.41 14.44 -7.98
C VAL A 87 -11.38 14.08 -6.51
N SER A 88 -10.31 13.43 -6.09
CA SER A 88 -9.95 13.26 -4.67
C SER A 88 -8.57 13.84 -4.42
N PHE A 89 -8.41 14.52 -3.28
CA PHE A 89 -7.15 15.05 -2.80
C PHE A 89 -6.71 14.21 -1.60
N SER A 90 -5.42 13.97 -1.48
CA SER A 90 -4.86 13.21 -0.38
C SER A 90 -3.47 13.74 -0.05
N ASP A 91 -3.15 13.78 1.25
CA ASP A 91 -1.78 14.03 1.69
C ASP A 91 -0.85 12.92 1.17
N PHE A 92 0.41 13.27 0.97
CA PHE A 92 1.46 12.33 0.60
C PHE A 92 2.73 12.54 1.44
N PRO A 93 3.23 11.52 2.15
CA PRO A 93 2.69 10.16 2.30
C PRO A 93 1.30 10.14 2.92
N PHE A 94 0.56 9.04 2.75
CA PHE A 94 -0.81 8.94 3.25
C PHE A 94 -0.84 9.06 4.78
N ALA A 95 -1.74 9.90 5.29
CA ALA A 95 -2.13 9.87 6.70
C ALA A 95 -2.98 8.62 6.98
N SER A 96 -3.21 8.33 8.27
CA SER A 96 -3.87 7.09 8.70
C SER A 96 -5.25 6.83 8.08
N THR A 97 -5.96 7.88 7.65
CA THR A 97 -7.30 7.79 7.06
C THR A 97 -7.32 7.92 5.53
N ASP A 98 -6.22 8.35 4.92
CA ASP A 98 -6.20 8.73 3.51
C ASP A 98 -6.41 7.53 2.60
N ARG A 99 -5.79 6.40 2.94
CA ARG A 99 -6.02 5.13 2.24
C ARG A 99 -7.51 4.78 2.18
N GLU A 100 -8.19 4.82 3.32
CA GLU A 100 -9.61 4.47 3.41
C GLU A 100 -10.47 5.45 2.58
N ASN A 101 -10.15 6.74 2.63
CA ASN A 101 -10.84 7.78 1.86
C ASN A 101 -10.65 7.61 0.35
N VAL A 102 -9.43 7.31 -0.10
CA VAL A 102 -9.13 7.08 -1.53
C VAL A 102 -9.87 5.85 -2.05
N LEU A 103 -9.88 4.75 -1.29
CA LEU A 103 -10.60 3.54 -1.67
C LEU A 103 -12.12 3.75 -1.67
N ALA A 104 -12.66 4.49 -0.71
CA ALA A 104 -14.08 4.84 -0.69
C ALA A 104 -14.47 5.74 -1.88
N ALA A 105 -13.60 6.67 -2.28
CA ALA A 105 -13.80 7.48 -3.48
C ALA A 105 -13.75 6.63 -4.76
N ALA A 106 -12.80 5.70 -4.84
CA ALA A 106 -12.70 4.73 -5.93
C ALA A 106 -13.99 3.91 -6.06
N ASP A 107 -14.51 3.36 -4.97
CA ASP A 107 -15.76 2.58 -4.97
C ASP A 107 -16.95 3.40 -5.49
N GLN A 108 -17.09 4.67 -5.04
CA GLN A 108 -18.16 5.54 -5.54
C GLN A 108 -18.00 5.84 -7.03
N VAL A 109 -16.79 6.12 -7.50
CA VAL A 109 -16.51 6.36 -8.93
C VAL A 109 -16.83 5.13 -9.77
N ALA A 110 -16.43 3.95 -9.34
CA ALA A 110 -16.72 2.70 -10.01
C ALA A 110 -18.24 2.46 -10.11
N SER A 111 -18.98 2.79 -9.05
CA SER A 111 -20.45 2.64 -9.02
C SER A 111 -21.19 3.49 -10.05
N VAL A 112 -20.61 4.63 -10.45
CA VAL A 112 -21.18 5.54 -11.46
C VAL A 112 -20.50 5.41 -12.83
N GLY A 113 -19.54 4.51 -12.98
CA GLY A 113 -18.78 4.30 -14.22
C GLY A 113 -17.86 5.45 -14.61
N GLY A 114 -17.41 6.24 -13.63
CA GLY A 114 -16.53 7.39 -13.84
C GLY A 114 -15.04 7.03 -13.81
N THR A 115 -14.19 8.07 -13.84
CA THR A 115 -12.73 7.98 -13.62
C THR A 115 -12.35 8.71 -12.34
N LEU A 116 -11.47 8.13 -11.52
CA LEU A 116 -10.95 8.79 -10.33
C LEU A 116 -9.69 9.58 -10.72
N LEU A 117 -9.71 10.88 -10.47
CA LEU A 117 -8.52 11.72 -10.53
C LEU A 117 -8.00 11.93 -9.10
N LEU A 118 -7.01 11.15 -8.70
CA LEU A 118 -6.33 11.31 -7.42
C LEU A 118 -5.22 12.37 -7.54
N THR A 119 -5.30 13.39 -6.69
CA THR A 119 -4.25 14.41 -6.54
C THR A 119 -3.52 14.16 -5.23
N LEU A 120 -2.20 13.95 -5.31
CA LEU A 120 -1.33 13.78 -4.16
C LEU A 120 -0.72 15.12 -3.75
N GLU A 121 -0.75 15.42 -2.47
CA GLU A 121 -0.26 16.67 -1.88
C GLU A 121 0.94 16.38 -0.97
N PRO A 122 2.18 16.50 -1.47
CA PRO A 122 3.37 16.20 -0.67
C PRO A 122 3.53 17.18 0.49
N VAL A 123 3.39 16.71 1.73
CA VAL A 123 3.38 17.57 2.93
C VAL A 123 4.78 18.09 3.30
N ASP A 124 5.82 17.37 2.88
CA ASP A 124 7.24 17.70 3.12
C ASP A 124 8.01 17.93 1.81
N GLY A 125 7.33 18.36 0.74
CA GLY A 125 7.94 18.57 -0.57
C GLY A 125 8.43 17.26 -1.20
N LEU A 126 9.57 17.28 -1.90
CA LEU A 126 10.07 16.08 -2.59
C LEU A 126 10.65 15.02 -1.64
N GLU A 127 11.03 15.41 -0.42
CA GLU A 127 11.55 14.47 0.60
C GLU A 127 10.47 13.50 1.11
N ALA A 128 9.20 13.89 1.01
CA ALA A 128 8.04 13.03 1.27
C ALA A 128 7.92 11.86 0.27
N VAL A 129 8.61 11.91 -0.88
CA VAL A 129 8.56 10.86 -1.90
C VAL A 129 9.66 9.81 -1.64
N THR A 130 9.40 8.93 -0.67
CA THR A 130 10.27 7.81 -0.31
C THR A 130 9.85 6.51 -1.02
N ASP A 131 10.73 5.51 -1.06
CA ASP A 131 10.40 4.18 -1.59
C ASP A 131 9.20 3.57 -0.84
N ASP A 132 9.16 3.68 0.49
CA ASP A 132 8.03 3.18 1.31
C ASP A 132 6.71 3.88 0.94
N ALA A 133 6.74 5.20 0.71
CA ALA A 133 5.55 5.94 0.32
C ALA A 133 5.08 5.60 -1.11
N LEU A 134 6.02 5.28 -2.01
CA LEU A 134 5.71 4.82 -3.36
C LEU A 134 5.16 3.40 -3.38
N ASP A 135 5.65 2.52 -2.51
CA ASP A 135 5.10 1.17 -2.33
C ASP A 135 3.66 1.24 -1.81
N GLU A 136 3.40 2.07 -0.80
CA GLU A 136 2.05 2.28 -0.28
C GLU A 136 1.11 2.87 -1.35
N LEU A 137 1.56 3.86 -2.12
CA LEU A 137 0.80 4.40 -3.24
C LEU A 137 0.48 3.32 -4.28
N SER A 138 1.45 2.47 -4.60
CA SER A 138 1.27 1.39 -5.58
C SER A 138 0.23 0.37 -5.11
N ASP A 139 0.21 0.03 -3.83
CA ASP A 139 -0.79 -0.85 -3.24
C ASP A 139 -2.20 -0.23 -3.31
N VAL A 140 -2.34 1.04 -2.93
CA VAL A 140 -3.64 1.75 -2.98
C VAL A 140 -4.17 1.85 -4.40
N LEU A 141 -3.32 2.20 -5.37
CA LEU A 141 -3.72 2.24 -6.78
C LEU A 141 -4.06 0.85 -7.32
N GLY A 142 -3.34 -0.18 -6.89
CA GLY A 142 -3.64 -1.57 -7.23
C GLY A 142 -5.04 -1.99 -6.78
N GLU A 143 -5.39 -1.67 -5.53
CA GLU A 143 -6.71 -1.95 -4.95
C GLU A 143 -7.82 -1.14 -5.63
N ALA A 144 -7.62 0.18 -5.84
CA ALA A 144 -8.60 1.03 -6.52
C ALA A 144 -8.89 0.56 -7.97
N ASN A 145 -7.84 0.18 -8.71
CA ASN A 145 -8.00 -0.35 -10.06
C ASN A 145 -8.71 -1.72 -10.06
N ALA A 146 -8.45 -2.58 -9.07
CA ALA A 146 -9.14 -3.85 -8.92
C ALA A 146 -10.63 -3.68 -8.57
N ALA A 147 -11.00 -2.60 -7.89
CA ALA A 147 -12.38 -2.21 -7.61
C ALA A 147 -13.11 -1.63 -8.85
N GLY A 148 -12.40 -1.40 -9.96
CA GLY A 148 -12.99 -0.92 -11.21
C GLY A 148 -13.02 0.60 -11.37
N ALA A 149 -12.27 1.33 -10.54
CA ALA A 149 -12.04 2.76 -10.70
C ALA A 149 -10.72 3.00 -11.43
N PRO A 150 -10.72 3.12 -12.77
CA PRO A 150 -9.49 3.39 -13.49
C PRO A 150 -8.89 4.72 -13.02
N SER A 151 -7.61 4.70 -12.66
CA SER A 151 -6.84 5.91 -12.35
C SER A 151 -5.97 6.30 -13.56
N SER A 152 -6.10 7.53 -14.07
CA SER A 152 -5.18 8.03 -15.11
C SER A 152 -4.07 8.85 -14.46
N SER A 153 -2.81 8.46 -14.65
CA SER A 153 -1.66 9.34 -14.39
C SER A 153 -1.16 9.90 -15.72
N ALA A 154 -1.15 11.23 -15.86
CA ALA A 154 -0.73 11.89 -17.08
C ALA A 154 0.80 11.89 -17.19
N SER A 155 1.38 10.84 -17.76
CA SER A 155 2.79 10.86 -18.20
C SER A 155 2.89 11.64 -19.51
N ARG A 156 3.35 12.89 -19.42
CA ARG A 156 3.58 13.75 -20.58
C ARG A 156 4.85 13.29 -21.28
N THR A 157 4.74 12.51 -22.35
CA THR A 157 5.84 12.28 -23.29
C THR A 157 6.14 13.61 -23.98
N ARG A 158 7.38 14.10 -23.83
CA ARG A 158 7.92 15.23 -24.60
C ARG A 158 8.56 14.72 -25.87
#